data_AF-A0A5J4X0R0-F1
#
_entry.id   AF-A0A5J4X0R0-F1
#
_cell.length_a   1.000
_cell.length_b   1.000
_cell.length_c   1.000
_cell.angle_alpha   90.00
_cell.angle_beta   90.00
_cell.angle_gamma   90.00
#
_symmetry.space_group_name_H-M   'P 1'
#
loop_
_entity.id
_entity.type
_entity.pdbx_description
1 polymer ?
#
loop_
_entity_poly.entity_id
_entity_poly.type
_entity_poly.pdbx_seq_one_letter_code
_entity_poly.pdbx_strand_id
1 'polypeptide(L)' 'MVSFLHIKDIAALCLGNLFKSREIYDPFMRQDFITYLKQLATEDNWAKKEARLTLKYLAQNEANRAVIEQGGFTIPE' A
#
# COMPACT_ATOMS: atom_id res chain seq x y z
N MET A 1 16.30 0.64 21.28
CA MET A 1 16.08 1.54 20.14
C MET A 1 14.61 1.43 19.76
N VAL A 2 13.79 2.35 20.24
CA VAL A 2 12.32 2.26 20.17
C VAL A 2 11.84 2.93 18.88
N SER A 3 11.62 2.09 17.86
CA SER A 3 10.42 2.06 16.99
C SER A 3 9.74 3.36 16.52
N PHE A 4 10.48 4.27 15.87
CA PHE A 4 9.85 5.27 14.97
C PHE A 4 9.22 4.65 13.71
N LEU A 5 9.48 3.36 13.42
CA LEU A 5 9.01 2.66 12.22
C LEU A 5 7.49 2.45 12.21
N HIS A 6 6.84 2.27 13.36
CA HIS A 6 5.41 1.90 13.41
C HIS A 6 4.44 3.02 13.00
N ILE A 7 4.76 4.29 13.27
CA ILE A 7 3.79 5.38 13.01
C ILE A 7 3.54 5.56 11.52
N LYS A 8 4.59 5.46 10.69
CA LYS A 8 4.47 5.56 9.24
C LYS A 8 3.68 4.38 8.66
N ASP A 9 3.96 3.18 9.14
CA ASP A 9 3.23 1.97 8.75
C ASP A 9 1.75 2.09 9.09
N ILE A 10 1.44 2.45 10.34
CA ILE A 10 0.06 2.65 10.80
C ILE A 10 -0.63 3.72 9.97
N ALA A 11 0.01 4.86 9.74
CA ALA A 11 -0.54 5.94 8.93
C ALA A 11 -0.82 5.47 7.49
N ALA A 12 0.11 4.70 6.90
CA ALA A 12 -0.06 4.15 5.56
C ALA A 12 -1.24 3.18 5.47
N LEU A 13 -1.39 2.28 6.46
CA LEU A 13 -2.52 1.36 6.53
C LEU A 13 -3.86 2.08 6.73
N CYS A 14 -3.89 3.11 7.60
CA CYS A 14 -5.08 3.94 7.81
C CYS A 14 -5.49 4.69 6.54
N LEU A 15 -4.53 5.32 5.84
CA LEU A 15 -4.78 5.97 4.56
C LEU A 15 -5.28 4.99 3.52
N GLY A 16 -4.69 3.80 3.46
CA GLY A 16 -5.12 2.74 2.54
C GLY A 16 -6.58 2.32 2.74
N ASN A 17 -7.03 2.25 4.01
CA ASN A 17 -8.43 2.02 4.33
C ASN A 17 -9.35 3.19 3.92
N LEU A 18 -8.91 4.45 4.09
CA LEU A 18 -9.67 5.63 3.64
C LEU A 18 -9.85 5.66 2.11
N PHE A 19 -8.84 5.20 1.37
CA PHE A 19 -8.85 5.12 -0.09
C PHE A 19 -9.36 3.77 -0.63
N LYS A 20 -9.94 2.91 0.21
CA LYS A 20 -10.51 1.63 -0.24
C LYS A 20 -11.45 1.83 -1.42
N SER A 21 -11.14 1.18 -2.53
CA SER A 21 -11.90 1.25 -3.80
C SER A 21 -12.03 2.66 -4.40
N ARG A 22 -11.30 3.65 -3.88
CA ARG A 22 -11.28 5.04 -4.36
C ARG A 22 -9.97 5.32 -5.07
N GLU A 23 -10.03 6.16 -6.08
CA GLU A 23 -8.82 6.64 -6.75
C GLU A 23 -8.00 7.54 -5.81
N ILE A 24 -6.68 7.35 -5.80
CA ILE A 24 -5.74 8.35 -5.29
C ILE A 24 -5.42 9.29 -6.45
N TYR A 25 -6.09 10.43 -6.48
CA TYR A 25 -6.13 11.32 -7.65
C TYR A 25 -4.76 11.92 -7.99
N ASP A 26 -3.99 12.34 -6.98
CA ASP A 26 -2.65 12.87 -7.21
C ASP A 26 -1.70 11.73 -7.65
N PRO A 27 -1.11 11.80 -8.85
CA PRO A 27 -0.34 10.69 -9.41
C PRO A 27 0.98 10.47 -8.67
N PHE A 28 1.62 11.52 -8.14
CA PHE A 28 2.87 11.41 -7.39
C PHE A 28 2.61 10.75 -6.03
N MET A 29 1.56 11.21 -5.33
CA MET A 29 1.11 10.61 -4.07
C MET A 29 0.74 9.14 -4.26
N ARG A 30 0.01 8.82 -5.34
CA ARG A 30 -0.37 7.44 -5.65
C ARG A 30 0.85 6.55 -5.87
N GLN A 31 1.83 7.02 -6.64
CA GLN A 31 3.06 6.27 -6.91
C GLN A 31 3.86 6.02 -5.63
N ASP A 32 4.14 7.06 -4.86
CA ASP A 32 4.96 6.98 -3.65
C ASP A 32 4.29 6.11 -2.59
N PHE A 33 2.99 6.33 -2.37
CA PHE A 33 2.22 5.59 -1.38
C PHE A 33 2.10 4.09 -1.72
N ILE A 34 1.77 3.76 -2.97
CA ILE A 34 1.67 2.35 -3.39
C ILE A 34 3.05 1.68 -3.33
N THR A 35 4.12 2.39 -3.68
CA THR A 35 5.49 1.87 -3.60
C THR A 35 5.85 1.51 -2.15
N TYR A 36 5.52 2.37 -1.19
CA TYR A 36 5.71 2.09 0.23
C TYR A 36 4.93 0.86 0.70
N LEU A 37 3.66 0.72 0.30
CA LEU A 37 2.84 -0.45 0.64
C LEU A 37 3.39 -1.75 0.02
N LYS A 38 3.96 -1.70 -1.20
CA LYS A 38 4.63 -2.86 -1.82
C LYS A 38 5.83 -3.34 -1.00
N GLN A 39 6.62 -2.40 -0.48
CA GLN A 39 7.76 -2.71 0.41
C GLN A 39 7.25 -3.40 1.69
N LEU A 40 6.27 -2.80 2.37
CA LEU A 40 5.67 -3.38 3.58
C LEU A 40 5.08 -4.78 3.33
N ALA A 41 4.43 -5.00 2.18
CA ALA A 41 3.84 -6.29 1.82
C ALA A 41 4.88 -7.41 1.57
N THR A 42 6.16 -7.04 1.38
CA THR A 42 7.27 -7.95 1.07
C THR A 42 8.17 -8.17 2.29
N GLU A 43 8.37 -7.14 3.10
CA GLU A 43 9.18 -7.21 4.32
C GLU A 43 8.65 -8.22 5.34
N ASP A 44 9.56 -8.82 6.11
CA ASP A 44 9.19 -9.69 7.23
C ASP A 44 8.93 -8.84 8.49
N ASN A 45 7.82 -8.13 8.46
CA ASN A 45 7.41 -7.24 9.54
C ASN A 45 5.93 -7.47 9.93
N TRP A 46 5.53 -6.87 11.05
CA TRP A 46 4.18 -6.99 11.60
C TRP A 46 3.08 -6.48 10.64
N ALA A 47 3.39 -5.49 9.81
CA ALA A 47 2.45 -4.82 8.91
C ALA A 47 2.25 -5.58 7.59
N LYS A 48 3.06 -6.60 7.29
CA LYS A 48 3.06 -7.33 6.02
C LYS A 48 1.69 -7.79 5.56
N LYS A 49 0.95 -8.45 6.45
CA LYS A 49 -0.39 -8.97 6.13
C LYS A 49 -1.38 -7.84 5.85
N GLU A 50 -1.35 -6.79 6.67
CA GLU A 50 -2.21 -5.61 6.53
C GLU A 50 -1.88 -4.83 5.26
N ALA A 51 -0.60 -4.72 4.88
CA ALA A 51 -0.18 -4.06 3.66
C ALA A 51 -0.70 -4.81 2.41
N ARG A 52 -0.64 -6.15 2.41
CA ARG A 52 -1.22 -6.96 1.33
C ARG A 52 -2.72 -6.78 1.22
N LEU A 53 -3.44 -6.77 2.34
CA LEU A 53 -4.88 -6.52 2.37
C LEU A 53 -5.21 -5.11 1.86
N THR A 54 -4.44 -4.13 2.29
CA THR A 54 -4.54 -2.73 1.84
C THR A 54 -4.35 -2.62 0.34
N LEU A 55 -3.34 -3.26 -0.24
CA LEU A 55 -3.13 -3.31 -1.68
C LEU A 55 -4.32 -3.95 -2.41
N LYS A 56 -4.91 -5.03 -1.88
CA LYS A 56 -6.12 -5.66 -2.43
C LYS A 56 -7.32 -4.71 -2.41
N TYR A 57 -7.46 -3.88 -1.38
CA TYR A 57 -8.50 -2.85 -1.30
C TYR A 57 -8.30 -1.70 -2.29
N LEU A 58 -7.06 -1.23 -2.45
CA LEU A 58 -6.73 -0.18 -3.41
C LEU A 58 -6.91 -0.65 -4.86
N ALA A 59 -6.55 -1.90 -5.16
CA ALA A 59 -6.67 -2.51 -6.50
C ALA A 59 -8.11 -2.67 -7.00
N GLN A 60 -9.12 -2.43 -6.15
CA GLN A 60 -10.52 -2.36 -6.59
C GLN A 60 -10.80 -1.13 -7.45
N ASN A 61 -9.93 -0.10 -7.41
CA ASN A 61 -9.94 1.01 -8.33
C ASN A 61 -8.89 0.78 -9.44
N GLU A 62 -9.27 1.01 -10.70
CA GLU A 62 -8.43 0.67 -11.86
C GLU A 62 -7.14 1.48 -11.94
N ALA A 63 -7.19 2.78 -11.60
CA ALA A 63 -6.02 3.64 -11.68
C ALA A 63 -4.98 3.29 -10.61
N ASN A 64 -5.42 2.91 -9.41
CA ASN A 64 -4.55 2.36 -8.38
C ASN A 64 -4.00 0.97 -8.78
N ARG A 65 -4.85 0.09 -9.33
CA ARG A 65 -4.45 -1.25 -9.79
C ARG A 65 -3.33 -1.16 -10.84
N ALA A 66 -3.45 -0.24 -11.80
CA ALA A 66 -2.42 -0.03 -12.81
C ALA A 66 -1.05 0.26 -12.20
N VAL A 67 -0.98 1.10 -11.16
CA VAL A 67 0.28 1.41 -10.44
C VAL A 67 0.76 0.23 -9.59
N ILE A 68 -0.16 -0.54 -9.00
CA ILE A 68 0.17 -1.76 -8.26
C ILE A 68 0.83 -2.79 -9.18
N GLU A 69 0.33 -2.98 -10.39
CA GLU A 69 0.83 -4.01 -11.33
C GLU A 69 2.08 -3.57 -12.11
N GLN A 70 2.43 -2.28 -12.08
CA GLN A 70 3.67 -1.78 -12.69
C GLN A 70 4.90 -2.60 -12.27
N GLY A 71 5.77 -2.87 -13.25
CA GLY A 71 6.98 -3.68 -13.05
C GLY A 71 6.70 -5.16 -12.84
N GLY A 72 5.47 -5.64 -13.11
CA GLY A 72 5.10 -7.04 -12.95
C GLY A 72 4.85 -7.45 -11.50
N PHE A 73 4.63 -6.49 -10.61
CA PHE A 73 4.37 -6.78 -9.20
C PHE A 73 3.01 -7.47 -9.03
N THR A 74 3.01 -8.62 -8.35
CA THR A 74 1.80 -9.34 -7.94
C THR A 74 1.69 -9.27 -6.42
N ILE A 75 0.49 -8.98 -5.90
CA ILE A 75 0.28 -8.94 -4.45
C ILE A 75 0.46 -10.37 -3.90
N PRO A 76 1.43 -10.62 -3.01
CA PRO A 76 1.65 -11.96 -2.48
C PRO A 76 0.45 -12.43 -1.63
N GLU A 77 0.26 -13.76 -1.57
CA GLU A 77 -0.64 -14.40 -0.60
C GLU A 77 -0.14 -14.18 0.83
#